data_AF-A0AAW2DMA7-F1
#
_entry.id   AF-A0AAW2DMA7-F1
#
_cell.length_a   1.000
_cell.length_b   1.000
_cell.length_c   1.000
_cell.angle_alpha   90.00
_cell.angle_beta   90.00
_cell.angle_gamma   90.00
#
_symmetry.space_group_name_H-M   'P 1'
#
loop_
_entity.id
_entity.type
_entity.pdbx_description
1 polymer ?
#
loop_
_entity_poly.entity_id
_entity_poly.type
_entity_poly.pdbx_seq_one_letter_code
_entity_poly.pdbx_strand_id
1 'polypeptide(L)'
;MLRVQDEHCSTPEAQLLTEEEISMMVLKPRSGYVKGLGMRPSSSLKTSASSSSTQYTQQLEGRVEELQDANFRLEEKMNCIIQYLRSKGDSDIYGSGMSSSTN
;
A
#
# COMPACT_ATOMS: atom_id res chain seq x y z
N MET A 1 11.54 38.56 -33.16
CA MET A 1 11.20 37.91 -34.45
C MET A 1 12.43 37.14 -34.89
N LEU A 2 12.39 35.80 -34.83
CA LEU A 2 13.52 34.94 -35.17
C LEU A 2 13.61 34.88 -36.70
N ARG A 3 14.72 35.34 -37.28
CA ARG A 3 14.95 35.27 -38.73
C ARG A 3 15.52 33.89 -39.01
N VAL A 4 14.77 33.06 -39.74
CA VAL A 4 15.29 31.80 -40.29
C VAL A 4 16.31 32.18 -41.37
N GLN A 5 17.50 31.59 -41.32
CA GLN A 5 18.48 31.74 -42.39
C GLN A 5 18.04 30.84 -43.55
N ASP A 6 17.42 31.43 -44.58
CA ASP A 6 16.95 30.73 -45.78
C ASP A 6 18.08 30.31 -46.73
N GLU A 7 19.33 30.71 -46.44
CA GLU A 7 20.52 30.55 -47.28
C GLU A 7 21.05 29.10 -47.42
N HIS A 8 20.40 28.12 -46.79
CA HIS A 8 20.84 26.72 -46.80
C HIS A 8 19.93 25.78 -47.60
N CYS A 9 18.84 26.28 -48.20
CA CYS A 9 17.88 25.46 -48.95
C CYS A 9 18.12 25.39 -50.46
N SER A 10 19.23 25.94 -50.97
CA SER A 10 19.44 26.14 -52.43
C SER A 10 20.60 25.34 -53.02
N THR A 11 20.87 24.13 -52.53
CA THR A 11 21.69 23.15 -53.26
C THR A 11 20.75 22.24 -54.06
N PRO A 12 20.55 22.47 -55.37
CA PRO A 12 19.61 21.69 -56.19
C PRO A 12 20.01 20.21 -56.37
N GLU A 13 21.24 19.84 -55.98
CA GLU A 13 21.73 18.45 -55.97
C GLU A 13 21.77 17.81 -54.57
N ALA A 14 21.27 18.48 -53.52
CA ALA A 14 21.24 17.86 -52.20
C ALA A 14 20.20 16.72 -52.18
N GLN A 15 20.69 15.49 -52.24
CA GLN A 15 19.88 14.31 -52.01
C GLN A 15 19.39 14.33 -50.56
N LEU A 16 18.08 14.45 -50.38
CA LEU A 16 17.45 14.29 -49.07
C LEU A 16 17.71 12.86 -48.57
N LEU A 17 18.00 12.73 -47.28
CA LEU A 17 18.19 11.42 -46.68
C LEU A 17 16.92 10.58 -46.86
N THR A 18 17.09 9.32 -47.27
CA THR A 18 15.96 8.40 -47.40
C THR A 18 15.44 7.98 -46.03
N GLU A 19 14.22 7.46 -45.98
CA GLU A 19 13.61 6.98 -44.74
C GLU A 19 14.46 5.89 -44.08
N GLU A 20 15.09 5.03 -44.88
CA GLU A 20 15.99 3.98 -44.43
C GLU A 20 17.26 4.56 -43.80
N GLU A 21 17.85 5.59 -44.41
CA GLU A 21 19.05 6.27 -43.88
C GLU A 21 18.77 6.94 -42.55
N ILE A 22 17.61 7.59 -42.42
CA ILE A 22 17.16 8.22 -41.17
C ILE A 22 16.93 7.15 -40.10
N SER A 23 16.23 6.07 -40.43
CA SER A 23 15.98 4.94 -39.54
C SER A 23 17.30 4.33 -39.03
N MET A 24 18.28 4.20 -39.91
CA MET A 24 19.61 3.74 -39.54
C MET A 24 20.34 4.73 -38.61
N MET A 25 20.22 6.04 -38.81
CA MET A 25 20.89 7.03 -37.96
C MET A 25 20.26 7.18 -36.58
N VAL A 26 18.93 7.03 -36.49
CA VAL A 26 18.14 7.28 -35.27
C VAL A 26 17.96 6.02 -34.42
N LEU A 27 17.72 4.88 -35.05
CA LEU A 27 17.25 3.66 -34.38
C LEU A 27 18.28 2.53 -34.35
N LYS A 28 19.45 2.69 -34.97
CA LYS A 28 20.49 1.66 -34.89
C LYS A 28 20.93 1.42 -33.45
N PRO A 29 21.11 0.15 -33.04
CA PRO A 29 21.77 -0.17 -31.79
C PRO A 29 23.18 0.45 -31.77
N ARG A 30 23.36 1.49 -30.95
CA ARG A 30 24.63 2.17 -30.74
C ARG A 30 25.06 1.87 -29.30
N SER A 31 26.29 1.41 -29.14
CA SER A 31 26.89 1.21 -27.82
C SER A 31 26.89 2.55 -27.07
N GLY A 32 26.06 2.67 -26.03
CA GLY A 32 25.93 3.89 -25.22
C GLY A 32 24.50 4.43 -25.02
N TYR A 33 23.52 4.10 -25.88
CA TYR A 33 22.13 4.57 -25.69
C TYR A 33 21.39 3.91 -24.52
N VAL A 34 21.87 2.75 -24.04
CA VAL A 34 21.24 1.99 -22.95
C VAL A 34 21.75 2.41 -21.56
N LYS A 35 22.13 3.68 -21.36
CA LYS A 35 22.59 4.16 -20.04
C LYS A 35 21.47 4.78 -19.17
N GLY A 36 20.21 4.78 -19.63
CA GLY A 36 19.17 5.62 -19.01
C GLY A 36 17.74 5.08 -18.89
N LEU A 37 17.43 3.82 -19.24
CA LEU A 37 16.05 3.30 -19.14
C LEU A 37 15.61 2.92 -17.71
N GLY A 38 16.16 3.59 -16.69
CA GLY A 38 15.64 3.52 -15.31
C GLY A 38 15.70 2.15 -14.62
N MET A 39 16.13 1.08 -15.29
CA MET A 39 16.36 -0.23 -14.68
C MET A 39 17.77 -0.23 -14.12
N ARG A 40 17.96 0.49 -13.02
CA ARG A 40 19.03 0.16 -12.08
C ARG A 40 18.87 -1.35 -11.83
N PRO A 41 19.87 -2.21 -12.14
CA PRO A 41 19.82 -3.59 -11.70
C PRO A 41 19.49 -3.56 -10.22
N SER A 42 18.48 -4.33 -9.80
CA SER A 42 18.08 -4.44 -8.40
C SER A 42 19.25 -5.01 -7.59
N SER A 43 20.26 -4.19 -7.33
CA SER A 43 21.21 -4.41 -6.26
C SER A 43 20.35 -4.26 -5.01
N SER A 44 19.83 -5.37 -4.52
CA SER A 44 19.27 -5.47 -3.17
C SER A 44 20.40 -5.16 -2.22
N LEU A 45 20.66 -3.87 -2.02
CA LEU A 45 21.40 -3.37 -0.89
C LEU A 45 20.56 -3.82 0.30
N LYS A 46 21.00 -4.89 0.95
CA LYS A 46 20.56 -5.20 2.30
C LYS A 46 21.03 -4.02 3.16
N THR A 47 20.19 -3.00 3.27
CA THR A 47 20.37 -1.96 4.28
C THR A 47 20.30 -2.70 5.59
N SER A 48 21.46 -2.88 6.24
CA SER A 48 21.47 -3.28 7.64
C SER A 48 20.58 -2.28 8.37
N ALA A 49 19.51 -2.78 8.99
CA ALA A 49 18.56 -1.94 9.68
C ALA A 49 19.33 -1.03 10.65
N SER A 50 19.17 0.28 10.49
CA SER A 50 19.73 1.25 11.41
C SER A 50 19.26 0.91 12.83
N SER A 51 20.12 1.04 13.84
CA SER A 51 19.77 0.77 15.24
C SER A 51 18.51 1.51 15.72
N SER A 52 18.20 2.66 15.09
CA SER A 52 16.95 3.40 15.32
C SER A 52 15.71 2.68 14.81
N SER A 53 15.81 1.97 13.68
CA SER A 53 14.72 1.19 13.10
C SER A 53 14.38 -0.01 13.97
N THR A 54 15.38 -0.70 14.51
CA THR A 54 15.16 -1.88 15.37
C THR A 54 14.56 -1.50 16.72
N GLN A 55 14.97 -0.36 17.29
CA GLN A 55 14.40 0.16 18.53
C GLN A 55 12.92 0.55 18.36
N TYR A 56 12.60 1.22 17.24
CA TYR A 56 11.22 1.56 16.92
C TYR A 56 10.33 0.32 16.71
N THR A 57 10.85 -0.71 16.03
CA THR A 57 10.15 -1.99 15.86
C THR A 57 9.86 -2.66 17.21
N GLN A 58 10.84 -2.76 18.12
CA GLN A 58 10.62 -3.33 19.45
C GLN A 58 9.59 -2.55 20.27
N GLN A 59 9.59 -1.22 20.16
CA GLN A 59 8.60 -0.39 20.83
C GLN A 59 7.17 -0.64 20.28
N LEU A 60 7.04 -0.81 18.96
CA LEU A 60 5.76 -1.15 18.35
C LEU A 60 5.28 -2.54 18.77
N GLU A 61 6.17 -3.53 18.81
CA GLU A 61 5.85 -4.90 19.24
C GLU A 61 5.31 -4.92 20.67
N GLY A 62 5.98 -4.24 21.61
CA GLY A 62 5.49 -4.15 22.99
C GLY A 62 4.14 -3.44 23.11
N ARG A 63 3.89 -2.41 22.29
CA ARG A 63 2.61 -1.69 22.29
C ARG A 63 1.47 -2.51 21.68
N VAL A 64 1.77 -3.37 20.72
CA VAL A 64 0.80 -4.33 20.16
C VAL A 64 0.41 -5.37 21.21
N GLU A 65 1.38 -5.92 21.95
CA GLU A 65 1.12 -6.89 23.02
C GLU A 65 0.25 -6.29 24.13
N GLU A 66 0.58 -5.08 24.60
CA GLU A 66 -0.22 -4.37 25.61
C GLU A 66 -1.67 -4.14 25.15
N LEU A 67 -1.86 -3.74 23.89
CA LEU A 67 -3.20 -3.53 23.32
C LEU A 67 -3.99 -4.83 23.17
N GLN A 68 -3.32 -5.94 22.84
CA GLN A 68 -3.97 -7.25 22.76
C GLN A 68 -4.43 -7.73 24.13
N ASP A 69 -3.59 -7.61 25.16
CA ASP A 69 -3.97 -7.95 26.54
C ASP A 69 -5.15 -7.08 27.04
N ALA A 70 -5.08 -5.76 26.80
CA ALA A 70 -6.15 -4.85 27.18
C ALA A 70 -7.49 -5.19 26.50
N ASN A 71 -7.46 -5.53 25.20
CA ASN A 71 -8.66 -5.97 24.47
C ASN A 71 -9.20 -7.28 25.02
N PHE A 72 -8.33 -8.28 25.25
CA PHE A 72 -8.74 -9.56 25.82
C PHE A 72 -9.45 -9.38 27.17
N ARG A 73 -8.87 -8.59 28.08
CA ARG A 73 -9.46 -8.28 29.38
C ARG A 73 -10.77 -7.51 29.28
N LEU A 74 -10.93 -6.68 28.25
CA LEU A 74 -12.17 -5.96 27.99
C LEU A 74 -13.26 -6.93 27.51
N GLU A 75 -12.93 -7.86 26.62
CA GLU A 75 -13.84 -8.91 26.16
C GLU A 75 -14.29 -9.81 27.30
N GLU A 76 -13.39 -10.21 28.21
CA GLU A 76 -13.75 -10.97 29.42
C GLU A 76 -14.77 -10.22 30.29
N LYS A 77 -14.56 -8.93 30.53
CA LYS A 77 -15.50 -8.11 31.30
C LYS A 77 -16.86 -8.01 30.61
N MET A 78 -16.88 -7.82 29.29
CA MET A 78 -18.10 -7.80 28.51
C MET A 78 -18.85 -9.14 28.63
N ASN A 79 -18.14 -10.26 28.54
CA ASN A 79 -18.71 -11.59 28.69
C ASN A 79 -19.29 -11.82 30.09
N CYS A 80 -18.61 -11.37 31.15
CA CYS A 80 -19.15 -11.42 32.52
C CYS A 80 -20.45 -10.62 32.65
N ILE A 81 -20.52 -9.41 32.10
CA ILE A 81 -21.73 -8.58 32.12
C ILE A 81 -22.87 -9.28 31.38
N ILE A 82 -22.60 -9.83 30.19
CA ILE A 82 -23.59 -10.56 29.40
C ILE A 82 -24.14 -11.76 30.19
N GLN A 83 -23.27 -12.55 30.83
CA GLN A 83 -23.72 -13.68 31.65
C GLN A 83 -24.56 -13.24 32.86
N TYR A 84 -24.13 -12.17 33.54
CA TYR A 84 -24.89 -11.61 34.65
C TYR A 84 -26.29 -11.17 34.22
N LEU A 85 -26.40 -10.45 33.10
CA LEU A 85 -27.69 -10.00 32.58
C LEU A 85 -28.60 -11.16 32.14
N ARG A 86 -28.04 -12.23 31.54
CA ARG A 86 -28.80 -13.45 31.24
C ARG A 86 -29.32 -14.11 32.52
N SER A 87 -28.46 -14.30 33.51
CA SER A 87 -28.85 -14.91 34.79
C SER A 87 -29.87 -14.08 35.57
N LYS A 88 -29.87 -12.75 35.39
CA LYS A 88 -30.85 -11.81 35.98
C LYS A 88 -32.16 -11.74 35.20
N GLY A 89 -32.15 -12.00 33.90
CA GLY A 89 -33.35 -11.97 33.06
C GLY A 89 -34.30 -13.15 33.30
N ASP A 90 -33.78 -14.28 33.79
CA ASP A 90 -34.56 -15.48 34.06
C ASP A 90 -35.23 -15.49 35.45
N SER A 91 -34.97 -14.50 36.32
CA SER A 91 -35.52 -14.46 37.69
C SER A 91 -36.92 -13.84 37.79
N ASP A 92 -37.44 -13.23 36.73
CA ASP A 92 -38.70 -12.45 36.78
C ASP A 92 -39.90 -13.15 36.09
N ILE A 93 -39.76 -14.41 35.66
CA ILE A 93 -40.87 -15.23 35.08
C ILE A 93 -41.13 -16.50 35.91
N TYR A 94 -41.02 -16.42 37.24
CA TYR A 94 -41.59 -17.45 38.11
C TYR A 94 -42.28 -16.82 39.32
N GLY A 95 -43.43 -16.21 39.07
CA GLY A 95 -44.17 -15.57 40.15
C GLY A 95 -45.46 -14.89 39.75
N SER A 96 -46.40 -15.60 39.12
CA SER A 96 -47.83 -15.35 39.38
C SER A 96 -48.68 -16.52 38.90
N GLY A 97 -48.84 -17.52 39.78
CA GLY A 97 -49.97 -18.43 39.70
C GLY A 97 -51.22 -17.77 40.27
N MET A 98 -52.34 -17.89 39.57
CA MET A 98 -53.75 -17.82 40.01
C MET A 98 -54.58 -17.48 38.77
N SER A 99 -55.70 -18.08 38.42
CA SER A 99 -56.48 -19.23 38.87
C SER A 99 -57.72 -19.28 37.95
N SER A 100 -58.29 -20.47 37.77
CA SER A 100 -59.64 -20.83 37.28
C SER A 100 -60.64 -19.73 36.92
N SER A 101 -61.37 -19.91 35.80
CA SER A 101 -62.79 -20.32 35.87
C SER A 101 -63.34 -20.68 34.50
N THR A 102 -63.94 -21.86 34.42
CA THR A 102 -65.01 -22.22 33.48
C THR A 102 -66.17 -21.23 33.57
N ASN A 103 -66.74 -20.88 32.42
CA ASN A 103 -68.18 -20.79 32.15
C ASN A 103 -68.41 -20.85 30.64
#